data_AF-A0A445KK57-F1
#
_entry.id   AF-A0A445KK57-F1
#
_cell.length_a   1.000
_cell.length_b   1.000
_cell.length_c   1.000
_cell.angle_alpha   90.00
_cell.angle_beta   90.00
_cell.angle_gamma   90.00
#
_symmetry.space_group_name_H-M   'P 1'
#
loop_
_entity.id
_entity.type
_entity.pdbx_description
1 polymer ?
#
loop_
_entity_poly.entity_id
_entity_poly.type
_entity_poly.pdbx_seq_one_letter_code
_entity_poly.pdbx_strand_id
1 'polypeptide(L)'
;MITFYNIISPKINHFLWRVLRQCLPTRARLITKGVECPLHCYFCSQSYENEWHIFFACDKAKEVWQAAGLWHLIHPKAGSAEGFKDLLSTFSIIFNNMKFRS
;
A
#
# COMPACT_ATOMS: atom_id res chain seq x y z
N MET A 1 23.69 -8.13 -4.84
CA MET A 1 22.37 -7.61 -5.28
C MET A 1 21.29 -8.70 -5.49
N ILE A 2 21.59 -10.00 -5.40
CA ILE A 2 20.62 -11.09 -5.68
C ILE A 2 19.98 -11.67 -4.40
N THR A 3 20.52 -11.38 -3.21
CA THR A 3 20.08 -12.00 -1.95
C THR A 3 18.78 -11.44 -1.34
N PHE A 4 18.31 -10.25 -1.74
CA PHE A 4 17.08 -9.67 -1.20
C PHE A 4 15.80 -10.33 -1.75
N TYR A 5 15.85 -10.91 -2.95
CA TYR A 5 14.66 -11.42 -3.64
C TYR A 5 14.15 -12.75 -3.08
N ASN A 6 15.02 -13.54 -2.44
CA ASN A 6 14.71 -14.90 -1.96
C ASN A 6 14.19 -14.96 -0.51
N ILE A 7 14.17 -13.85 0.23
CA ILE A 7 13.69 -13.80 1.63
C ILE A 7 12.19 -13.43 1.69
N ILE A 8 11.68 -12.78 0.63
CA ILE A 8 10.32 -12.28 0.57
C ILE A 8 9.45 -13.28 -0.21
N SER A 9 8.27 -13.62 0.32
CA SER A 9 7.33 -14.52 -0.36
C SER A 9 7.04 -14.03 -1.79
N PRO A 10 6.94 -14.94 -2.79
CA PRO A 10 6.60 -14.57 -4.17
C PRO A 10 5.34 -13.70 -4.28
N LYS A 11 4.36 -13.89 -3.37
CA LYS A 11 3.14 -13.07 -3.31
C LYS A 11 3.45 -11.60 -2.98
N ILE A 12 4.34 -11.37 -2.01
CA ILE A 12 4.75 -10.02 -1.62
C ILE A 12 5.59 -9.40 -2.75
N ASN A 13 6.52 -10.15 -3.36
CA ASN A 13 7.31 -9.65 -4.49
C ASN A 13 6.42 -9.23 -5.68
N HIS A 14 5.45 -10.06 -6.05
CA HIS A 14 4.50 -9.73 -7.12
C HIS A 14 3.67 -8.48 -6.76
N PHE A 15 3.20 -8.39 -5.52
CA PHE A 15 2.49 -7.21 -5.05
C PHE A 15 3.33 -5.93 -5.12
N LEU A 16 4.58 -5.97 -4.64
CA LEU A 16 5.51 -4.85 -4.72
C LEU A 16 5.80 -4.44 -6.17
N TRP A 17 5.97 -5.42 -7.06
CA TRP A 17 6.15 -5.14 -8.48
C TRP A 17 4.96 -4.35 -9.06
N ARG A 18 3.73 -4.69 -8.64
CA ARG A 18 2.54 -3.95 -9.06
C ARG A 18 2.46 -2.55 -8.46
N VAL A 19 2.84 -2.39 -7.19
CA VAL A 19 2.96 -1.09 -6.50
C VAL A 19 3.95 -0.19 -7.25
N LEU A 20 5.16 -0.69 -7.52
CA LEU A 20 6.25 0.03 -8.18
C LEU A 20 5.89 0.49 -9.59
N ARG A 21 5.16 -0.34 -10.33
CA ARG A 21 4.67 -0.01 -11.67
C ARG A 21 3.38 0.79 -11.68
N GLN A 22 2.85 1.15 -10.50
CA GLN A 22 1.55 1.80 -10.38
C GLN A 22 0.50 1.03 -11.19
N CYS A 23 0.39 -0.28 -11.02
CA CYS A 23 -0.56 -1.12 -11.74
C CYS A 23 -1.41 -1.98 -10.80
N LEU A 24 -1.65 -1.44 -9.60
CA LEU A 24 -2.62 -2.01 -8.68
C LEU A 24 -4.03 -1.87 -9.27
N PRO A 25 -4.89 -2.88 -9.05
CA PRO A 25 -6.23 -2.92 -9.63
C PRO A 25 -7.20 -2.13 -8.75
N THR A 26 -6.93 -0.85 -8.52
CA THR A 26 -7.84 0.04 -7.79
C THR A 26 -9.07 0.34 -8.64
N ARG A 27 -10.25 0.56 -8.04
CA ARG A 27 -11.46 0.96 -8.81
C ARG A 27 -11.19 2.17 -9.69
N ALA A 28 -10.44 3.17 -9.20
CA ALA A 28 -10.02 4.31 -10.00
C ALA A 28 -9.29 3.89 -11.29
N ARG A 29 -8.30 2.97 -11.23
CA ARG A 29 -7.62 2.48 -12.44
C ARG A 29 -8.49 1.57 -13.31
N LEU A 30 -9.34 0.75 -12.70
CA LEU A 30 -10.25 -0.13 -13.44
C LEU A 30 -11.19 0.69 -14.32
N ILE A 31 -11.76 1.78 -13.78
CA ILE A 31 -12.60 2.71 -14.53
C ILE A 31 -11.83 3.34 -15.70
N THR A 32 -10.58 3.78 -15.51
CA THR A 32 -9.77 4.31 -16.63
C THR A 32 -9.51 3.29 -17.74
N LYS A 33 -9.71 2.00 -17.47
CA LYS A 33 -9.58 0.90 -18.44
C LYS A 33 -10.93 0.43 -19.00
N GLY A 34 -12.01 1.16 -18.72
CA GLY A 34 -13.35 0.82 -19.20
C GLY A 34 -14.05 -0.29 -18.41
N VAL A 35 -13.55 -0.66 -17.24
CA VAL A 35 -14.22 -1.63 -16.37
C VAL A 35 -15.32 -0.92 -15.58
N GLU A 36 -16.55 -1.38 -15.76
CA GLU A 36 -17.70 -0.89 -14.99
C GLU A 36 -17.62 -1.42 -13.55
N CYS A 37 -17.34 -0.52 -12.61
CA CYS A 37 -17.31 -0.84 -11.19
C CYS A 37 -17.61 0.43 -10.36
N PRO A 38 -18.06 0.29 -9.09
CA PRO A 38 -18.31 1.46 -8.25
C PRO A 38 -17.02 2.22 -7.99
N LEU A 39 -17.10 3.52 -7.75
CA LEU A 39 -15.92 4.38 -7.53
C LEU A 39 -15.42 4.36 -6.08
N HIS A 40 -16.33 4.16 -5.13
CA HIS A 40 -16.04 4.18 -3.69
C HIS A 40 -15.23 2.97 -3.25
N CYS A 41 -14.48 3.07 -2.16
CA CYS A 41 -13.72 1.98 -1.56
C CYS A 41 -14.61 0.83 -1.13
N TYR A 42 -14.20 -0.41 -1.44
CA TYR A 42 -14.93 -1.59 -0.96
C TYR A 42 -15.03 -1.66 0.57
N PHE A 43 -13.98 -1.23 1.29
CA PHE A 43 -13.91 -1.37 2.74
C PHE A 43 -14.71 -0.33 3.51
N CYS A 44 -14.55 0.96 3.19
CA CYS A 44 -15.24 2.02 3.93
C CYS A 44 -16.50 2.53 3.24
N SER A 45 -16.67 2.29 1.93
CA SER A 45 -17.79 2.80 1.10
C SER A 45 -17.98 4.32 1.10
N GLN A 46 -17.03 5.10 1.63
CA GLN A 46 -17.16 6.56 1.80
C GLN A 46 -16.30 7.37 0.83
N SER A 47 -15.05 6.94 0.57
CA SER A 47 -14.11 7.69 -0.27
C SER A 47 -13.74 6.89 -1.52
N TYR A 48 -13.22 7.56 -2.55
CA TYR A 48 -12.81 6.90 -3.79
C TYR A 48 -11.65 5.92 -3.57
N GLU A 49 -11.74 4.76 -4.22
CA GLU A 49 -10.71 3.74 -4.14
C GLU A 49 -9.56 4.05 -5.11
N ASN A 50 -8.54 4.72 -4.57
CA ASN A 50 -7.24 4.88 -5.20
C ASN A 50 -6.16 4.28 -4.29
N GLU A 51 -4.92 4.25 -4.75
CA GLU A 51 -3.82 3.62 -4.03
C GLU A 51 -3.60 4.32 -2.68
N TRP A 52 -3.61 5.64 -2.67
CA TRP A 52 -3.47 6.41 -1.44
C TRP A 52 -4.50 6.01 -0.38
N HIS A 53 -5.75 5.90 -0.78
CA HIS A 53 -6.84 5.55 0.12
C HIS A 53 -6.69 4.13 0.68
N ILE A 54 -6.50 3.12 -0.17
CA ILE A 54 -6.45 1.71 0.27
C ILE A 54 -5.25 1.39 1.16
N PHE A 55 -4.18 2.20 1.10
CA PHE A 55 -3.00 2.00 1.94
C PHE A 55 -2.94 2.89 3.17
N PHE A 56 -3.51 4.10 3.16
CA PHE A 56 -3.28 5.06 4.25
C PHE A 56 -4.52 5.76 4.78
N ALA A 57 -5.42 6.20 3.90
CA ALA A 57 -6.55 7.01 4.33
C ALA A 57 -7.76 6.17 4.79
N CYS A 58 -7.93 4.96 4.25
CA CYS A 58 -9.02 4.06 4.62
C CYS A 58 -8.91 3.62 6.08
N ASP A 59 -10.01 3.64 6.82
CA ASP A 59 -10.01 3.21 8.23
C ASP A 59 -9.53 1.77 8.37
N LYS A 60 -9.87 0.91 7.41
CA LYS A 60 -9.36 -0.47 7.40
C LYS A 60 -7.85 -0.54 7.25
N ALA A 61 -7.26 0.36 6.48
CA ALA A 61 -5.80 0.43 6.34
C ALA A 61 -5.14 0.92 7.64
N LYS A 62 -5.73 1.91 8.30
CA LYS A 62 -5.27 2.40 9.61
C LYS A 62 -5.27 1.29 10.65
N GLU A 63 -6.34 0.50 10.73
CA GLU A 63 -6.44 -0.67 11.61
C GLU A 63 -5.30 -1.66 11.37
N VAL A 64 -4.99 -1.98 10.10
CA VAL A 64 -3.90 -2.90 9.75
C VAL A 64 -2.54 -2.37 10.23
N TRP A 65 -2.26 -1.09 10.02
CA TRP A 65 -1.01 -0.48 10.49
C TRP A 65 -0.91 -0.42 12.01
N GLN A 66 -2.03 -0.17 12.69
CA GLN A 66 -2.11 -0.18 14.16
C GLN A 66 -1.87 -1.59 14.69
N ALA A 67 -2.53 -2.61 14.13
CA ALA A 67 -2.33 -4.02 14.50
C ALA A 67 -0.90 -4.51 14.25
N ALA A 68 -0.23 -3.97 13.22
CA ALA A 68 1.18 -4.24 12.96
C ALA A 68 2.14 -3.48 13.90
N GLY A 69 1.65 -2.54 14.73
CA GLY A 69 2.48 -1.68 15.59
C GLY A 69 3.25 -0.60 14.83
N LEU A 70 2.92 -0.36 13.56
CA LEU A 70 3.67 0.53 12.67
C LEU A 70 3.00 1.90 12.47
N TRP A 71 1.80 2.12 13.00
CA TRP A 71 1.03 3.35 12.78
C TRP A 71 1.81 4.64 13.08
N HIS A 72 2.62 4.63 14.14
CA HIS A 72 3.46 5.77 14.54
C HIS A 72 4.49 6.18 13.47
N LEU A 73 4.93 5.24 12.60
CA LEU A 73 5.83 5.51 11.48
C LEU A 73 5.08 5.99 10.24
N ILE A 74 3.85 5.50 10.06
CA ILE A 74 3.03 5.72 8.87
C ILE A 74 2.28 7.06 8.93
N HIS A 75 1.62 7.35 10.05
CA HIS A 75 0.73 8.52 10.19
C HIS A 75 1.42 9.86 9.87
N PRO A 76 2.63 10.17 10.38
CA PRO A 76 3.30 11.43 10.07
C PRO A 76 3.65 11.57 8.58
N LYS A 77 4.02 10.46 7.93
CA LYS A 77 4.40 10.42 6.52
C LYS A 77 3.19 10.47 5.58
N ALA A 78 2.05 9.96 6.03
CA ALA A 78 0.81 10.05 5.28
C ALA A 78 0.39 11.52 5.10
N GLY A 79 0.57 12.38 6.11
CA GLY A 79 0.20 13.80 5.98
C GLY A 79 1.07 14.62 5.01
N SER A 80 2.28 14.15 4.68
CA SER A 80 3.30 14.94 3.95
C SER A 80 3.70 14.37 2.59
N ALA A 81 3.18 13.22 2.19
CA ALA A 81 3.58 12.61 0.91
C ALA A 81 2.80 13.25 -0.25
N GLU A 82 3.53 13.56 -1.32
CA GLU A 82 3.00 14.16 -2.55
C GLU A 82 2.49 13.10 -3.53
N GLY A 83 2.66 11.82 -3.20
CA GLY A 83 1.95 10.76 -3.87
C GLY A 83 2.41 9.36 -3.50
N PHE A 84 1.85 8.39 -4.22
CA PHE A 84 2.13 6.98 -3.97
C PHE A 84 3.60 6.58 -4.21
N LYS A 85 4.39 7.40 -4.93
CA LYS A 85 5.84 7.14 -5.10
C LYS A 85 6.62 7.33 -3.80
N ASP A 86 6.16 8.19 -2.89
CA ASP A 86 6.77 8.38 -1.59
C ASP A 86 6.59 7.16 -0.66
N LEU A 87 5.67 6.23 -0.98
CA LEU A 87 5.57 4.93 -0.31
C LEU A 87 6.86 4.12 -0.35
N LEU A 88 7.70 4.30 -1.36
CA LEU A 88 8.92 3.49 -1.49
C LEU A 88 9.89 3.73 -0.33
N SER A 89 9.85 4.93 0.26
CA SER A 89 10.54 5.22 1.51
C SER A 89 9.94 4.44 2.69
N THR A 90 8.62 4.30 2.72
CA THR A 90 7.86 3.60 3.77
C THR A 90 8.00 2.08 3.68
N PHE A 91 8.06 1.50 2.47
CA PHE A 91 8.30 0.07 2.30
C PHE A 91 9.70 -0.34 2.77
N SER A 92 10.72 0.52 2.60
CA SER A 92 12.05 0.27 3.17
C SER A 92 12.00 0.19 4.71
N ILE A 93 11.13 0.96 5.37
CA ILE A 93 10.89 0.88 6.83
C ILE A 93 10.23 -0.44 7.20
N ILE A 94 9.23 -0.89 6.43
CA ILE A 94 8.54 -2.16 6.65
C ILE A 94 9.49 -3.36 6.45
N PHE A 95 10.33 -3.34 5.42
CA PHE A 95 11.32 -4.39 5.16
C PHE A 95 12.43 -4.44 6.21
N ASN A 96 12.87 -3.29 6.72
CA ASN A 96 13.85 -3.26 7.82
C ASN A 96 13.25 -3.73 9.15
N ASN A 97 11.97 -3.43 9.44
CA ASN A 97 11.31 -3.90 10.66
C ASN A 97 10.86 -5.37 10.62
N MET A 98 10.52 -5.91 9.44
CA MET A 98 10.27 -7.35 9.29
C MET A 98 11.54 -8.22 9.47
N LYS A 99 12.73 -7.63 9.30
CA LYS A 99 14.02 -8.28 9.60
C LYS A 99 14.33 -8.43 11.09
N PHE A 100 13.60 -7.76 11.98
CA PHE A 100 13.84 -7.78 13.43
C PHE A 100 12.89 -8.69 14.22
N ARG A 101 12.06 -9.50 13.53
CA ARG A 101 11.19 -10.51 14.15
C ARG A 101 11.50 -11.97 13.73
N SER A 102 12.67 -12.22 13.15
CA SER A 102 13.21 -13.57 12.92
C SER A 102 14.34 -13.88 13.90
#